data_AF-A0A957PYV4-F1
#
_entry.id   AF-A0A957PYV4-F1
#
_cell.length_a   1.000
_cell.length_b   1.000
_cell.length_c   1.000
_cell.angle_alpha   90.00
_cell.angle_beta   90.00
_cell.angle_gamma   90.00
#
_symmetry.space_group_name_H-M   'P 1'
#
loop_
_entity.id
_entity.type
_entity.pdbx_description
1 polymer ?
#
loop_
_entity_poly.entity_id
_entity_poly.type
_entity_poly.pdbx_seq_one_letter_code
_entity_poly.pdbx_strand_id
1 'polypeptide(L)'
;MSIFELVHTHFSNQIGRPMQTLAQGKPFSIVRVGANENKRTVHTVIELRNSKGTPQLVYISDLIKVYFLLIRVSDNWLTLSEIIKTVDINKAQAPYLAPMLATFSDVEARRKPTVALRFVLPKGLIL
;
A
#
# COMPACT_ATOMS: atom_id res chain seq x y z
N MET A 1 -12.09 3.00 -16.81
CA MET A 1 -11.03 2.25 -16.11
C MET A 1 -11.39 2.22 -14.64
N SER A 2 -11.46 1.04 -14.03
CA SER A 2 -11.82 0.89 -12.61
C SER A 2 -10.64 1.26 -11.70
N ILE A 3 -10.92 1.60 -10.43
CA ILE A 3 -9.86 1.84 -9.43
C ILE A 3 -8.94 0.61 -9.26
N PHE A 4 -9.48 -0.60 -9.40
CA PHE A 4 -8.70 -1.83 -9.39
C PHE A 4 -7.70 -1.89 -10.55
N GLU A 5 -8.13 -1.57 -11.77
CA GLU A 5 -7.25 -1.54 -12.95
C GLU A 5 -6.17 -0.46 -12.85
N LEU A 6 -6.53 0.71 -12.31
CA LEU A 6 -5.59 1.80 -12.04
C LEU A 6 -4.49 1.36 -11.06
N VAL A 7 -4.88 0.79 -9.91
CA VAL A 7 -3.94 0.33 -8.89
C VAL A 7 -3.09 -0.84 -9.42
N HIS A 8 -3.70 -1.78 -10.15
CA HIS A 8 -3.00 -2.87 -10.81
C HIS A 8 -1.93 -2.35 -11.78
N THR A 9 -2.32 -1.47 -12.70
CA THR A 9 -1.43 -0.88 -13.71
C THR A 9 -0.30 -0.09 -13.05
N HIS A 10 -0.62 0.72 -12.03
CA HIS A 10 0.36 1.47 -11.26
C HIS A 10 1.44 0.56 -10.69
N PHE A 11 1.07 -0.51 -9.97
CA PHE A 11 2.06 -1.40 -9.36
C PHE A 11 2.77 -2.32 -10.35
N SER A 12 2.14 -2.68 -11.47
CA SER A 12 2.82 -3.36 -12.58
C SER A 12 3.97 -2.52 -13.14
N ASN A 13 3.80 -1.20 -13.22
CA ASN A 13 4.87 -0.28 -13.65
C ASN A 13 5.99 -0.10 -12.61
N GLN A 14 5.81 -0.59 -11.39
CA GLN A 14 6.83 -0.55 -10.32
C GLN A 14 7.56 -1.89 -10.13
N ILE A 15 7.28 -2.91 -10.96
CA ILE A 15 7.97 -4.22 -10.90
C ILE A 15 9.49 -4.04 -11.01
N GLY A 16 10.24 -4.72 -10.15
CA GLY A 16 11.70 -4.69 -10.10
C GLY A 16 12.30 -3.44 -9.46
N ARG A 17 11.51 -2.38 -9.21
CA ARG A 17 12.02 -1.16 -8.58
C ARG A 17 12.30 -1.40 -7.08
N PRO A 18 13.45 -0.92 -6.56
CA PRO A 18 13.78 -1.07 -5.15
C PRO A 18 12.89 -0.18 -4.29
N MET A 19 12.33 -0.76 -3.24
CA MET A 19 11.53 -0.08 -2.22
C MET A 19 12.07 -0.41 -0.83
N GLN A 20 11.66 0.38 0.18
CA GLN A 20 12.07 0.17 1.56
C GLN A 20 10.90 0.32 2.52
N THR A 21 10.84 -0.51 3.56
CA THR A 21 9.86 -0.35 4.63
C THR A 21 10.11 0.95 5.39
N LEU A 22 9.05 1.69 5.73
CA LEU A 22 9.21 3.01 6.36
C LEU A 22 9.71 2.94 7.81
N ALA A 23 9.38 1.87 8.54
CA ALA A 23 9.75 1.71 9.95
C ALA A 23 11.19 1.21 10.13
N GLN A 24 11.63 0.27 9.30
CA GLN A 24 12.90 -0.45 9.48
C GLN A 24 13.91 -0.22 8.34
N GLY A 25 13.53 0.49 7.28
CA GLY A 25 14.39 0.69 6.10
C GLY A 25 14.71 -0.61 5.35
N LYS A 26 13.95 -1.70 5.58
CA LYS A 26 14.26 -3.00 5.00
C LYS A 26 13.93 -3.00 3.50
N PRO A 27 14.85 -3.44 2.63
CA PRO A 27 14.61 -3.45 1.20
C PRO A 27 13.59 -4.54 0.82
N PHE A 28 12.78 -4.21 -0.18
CA PHE A 28 11.90 -5.14 -0.87
C PHE A 28 11.66 -4.65 -2.31
N SER A 29 11.15 -5.53 -3.17
CA SER A 29 10.72 -5.15 -4.51
C SER A 29 9.47 -5.92 -4.91
N ILE A 30 8.71 -5.35 -5.83
CA ILE A 30 7.57 -6.01 -6.46
C ILE A 30 8.11 -6.98 -7.52
N VAL A 31 7.69 -8.23 -7.44
CA VAL A 31 8.06 -9.29 -8.39
C VAL A 31 6.96 -9.48 -9.43
N ARG A 32 5.70 -9.43 -8.99
CA ARG A 32 4.54 -9.71 -9.85
C ARG A 32 3.31 -8.99 -9.31
N VAL A 33 2.43 -8.60 -10.23
CA VAL A 33 1.06 -8.20 -9.90
C VAL A 33 0.12 -9.09 -10.70
N GLY A 34 -0.90 -9.65 -10.06
CA GLY A 34 -1.87 -10.47 -10.78
C GLY A 34 -2.70 -11.37 -9.87
N ALA A 35 -3.42 -12.30 -10.49
CA ALA A 35 -4.24 -13.27 -9.78
C ALA A 35 -3.37 -14.17 -8.87
N ASN A 36 -3.87 -14.38 -7.66
CA ASN A 36 -3.53 -15.49 -6.79
C ASN A 36 -4.77 -16.39 -6.68
N GLU A 37 -4.65 -17.57 -7.28
CA GLU A 37 -5.70 -18.58 -7.27
C GLU A 37 -5.48 -19.49 -6.07
N ASN A 38 -6.15 -19.21 -4.95
CA ASN A 38 -6.16 -20.13 -3.82
C ASN A 38 -7.54 -20.77 -3.71
N LYS A 39 -7.66 -22.00 -4.25
CA LYS A 39 -8.72 -23.04 -4.21
C LYS A 39 -10.22 -22.67 -4.23
N ARG A 40 -10.66 -21.44 -3.95
CA ARG A 40 -12.07 -21.00 -3.98
C ARG A 40 -12.27 -19.52 -4.33
N THR A 41 -11.23 -18.69 -4.38
CA THR A 41 -11.40 -17.26 -4.70
C THR A 41 -10.17 -16.72 -5.42
N VAL A 42 -10.41 -16.00 -6.52
CA VAL A 42 -9.36 -15.29 -7.27
C VAL A 42 -9.19 -13.92 -6.63
N HIS A 43 -8.02 -13.67 -6.04
CA HIS A 43 -7.66 -12.36 -5.51
C HIS A 43 -6.53 -11.76 -6.34
N THR A 44 -6.63 -10.47 -6.67
CA THR A 44 -5.49 -9.77 -7.27
C THR A 44 -4.53 -9.34 -6.16
N VAL A 45 -3.30 -9.81 -6.25
CA VAL A 45 -2.23 -9.56 -5.28
C VAL A 45 -1.02 -8.91 -5.94
N ILE A 46 -0.24 -8.25 -5.12
CA ILE A 46 1.10 -7.79 -5.42
C ILE A 46 2.05 -8.69 -4.66
N GLU A 47 2.86 -9.44 -5.38
CA GLU A 47 3.87 -10.33 -4.82
C GLU A 47 5.18 -9.56 -4.64
N LEU A 48 5.72 -9.63 -3.44
CA LEU A 48 6.93 -8.94 -3.02
C LEU A 48 8.02 -9.96 -2.70
N ARG A 49 9.26 -9.57 -3.00
CA ARG A 49 10.46 -10.25 -2.50
C ARG A 49 11.18 -9.34 -1.52
N ASN A 50 11.41 -9.85 -0.32
CA ASN A 50 12.23 -9.18 0.69
C ASN A 50 13.61 -9.87 0.80
N SER A 51 14.47 -9.34 1.68
CA SER A 51 15.81 -9.88 1.91
C SER A 51 15.86 -11.32 2.42
N LYS A 52 14.73 -11.89 2.89
CA LYS A 52 14.64 -13.28 3.35
C LYS A 52 14.25 -14.25 2.24
N GLY A 53 13.94 -13.77 1.03
CA GLY A 53 13.56 -14.58 -0.11
C GLY A 53 12.14 -15.17 -0.07
N THR A 54 11.48 -15.16 1.09
CA THR A 54 10.08 -15.62 1.22
C THR A 54 9.13 -14.65 0.51
N PRO A 55 8.29 -15.13 -0.43
CA PRO A 55 7.27 -14.30 -1.07
C PRO A 55 6.34 -13.70 -0.01
N GLN A 56 6.06 -12.41 -0.13
CA GLN A 56 5.03 -11.73 0.65
C GLN A 56 3.96 -11.23 -0.30
N LEU A 57 2.70 -11.38 0.09
CA LEU A 57 1.58 -10.94 -0.73
C LEU A 57 0.95 -9.71 -0.10
N VAL A 58 0.61 -8.73 -0.92
CA VAL A 58 -0.21 -7.57 -0.55
C VAL A 58 -1.46 -7.59 -1.41
N TYR A 59 -2.64 -7.55 -0.80
CA TYR A 59 -3.88 -7.54 -1.55
C TYR A 59 -4.17 -6.13 -2.07
N ILE A 60 -4.50 -6.00 -3.36
CA ILE A 60 -4.89 -4.71 -3.95
C ILE A 60 -6.13 -4.15 -3.25
N SER A 61 -7.07 -5.01 -2.85
CA SER A 61 -8.25 -4.61 -2.08
C SER A 61 -7.89 -3.90 -0.78
N ASP A 62 -6.82 -4.32 -0.10
CA ASP A 62 -6.42 -3.73 1.18
C ASP A 62 -5.76 -2.36 0.98
N LEU A 63 -4.95 -2.21 -0.07
CA LEU A 63 -4.44 -0.90 -0.50
C LEU A 63 -5.60 0.07 -0.81
N ILE A 64 -6.61 -0.40 -1.55
CA ILE A 64 -7.79 0.40 -1.90
C ILE A 64 -8.58 0.80 -0.63
N LYS A 65 -8.85 -0.14 0.28
CA LYS A 65 -9.57 0.16 1.53
C LYS A 65 -8.84 1.20 2.37
N VAL A 66 -7.51 1.05 2.52
CA VAL A 66 -6.70 2.02 3.27
C VAL A 66 -6.69 3.38 2.56
N TYR A 67 -6.56 3.39 1.24
CA TYR A 67 -6.62 4.63 0.46
C TYR A 67 -7.96 5.37 0.64
N PHE A 68 -9.09 4.67 0.58
CA PHE A 68 -10.41 5.26 0.86
C PHE A 68 -10.54 5.77 2.30
N LEU A 69 -9.96 5.05 3.27
CA LEU A 69 -9.91 5.55 4.65
C LEU A 69 -9.15 6.88 4.72
N LEU A 70 -7.98 6.98 4.08
CA LEU A 70 -7.16 8.20 4.06
C LEU A 70 -7.92 9.38 3.44
N ILE A 71 -8.64 9.16 2.33
CA ILE A 71 -9.52 10.18 1.72
C ILE A 71 -10.59 10.62 2.71
N ARG A 72 -11.27 9.69 3.38
CA ARG A 72 -12.38 9.98 4.31
C ARG A 72 -11.93 10.82 5.50
N VAL A 73 -10.72 10.60 6.01
CA VAL A 73 -10.17 11.33 7.16
C VAL A 73 -9.22 12.46 6.75
N SER A 74 -9.37 12.99 5.53
CA SER A 74 -8.52 14.02 4.89
C SER A 74 -7.80 14.95 5.87
N ASP A 75 -6.54 15.25 5.57
CA ASP A 75 -5.66 16.13 6.35
C ASP A 75 -5.23 15.60 7.73
N ASN A 76 -5.78 14.47 8.20
CA ASN A 76 -5.32 13.80 9.42
C ASN A 76 -4.24 12.76 9.14
N TRP A 77 -3.25 12.70 10.03
CA TRP A 77 -2.25 11.65 10.02
C TRP A 77 -2.78 10.40 10.71
N LEU A 78 -2.79 9.27 9.99
CA LEU A 78 -3.10 7.96 10.56
C LEU A 78 -1.85 7.10 10.69
N THR A 79 -1.58 6.62 11.89
CA THR A 79 -0.52 5.64 12.14
C THR A 79 -0.88 4.29 11.53
N LEU A 80 0.13 3.47 11.23
CA LEU A 80 -0.11 2.09 10.79
C LEU A 80 -0.96 1.29 11.80
N SER A 81 -0.81 1.54 13.10
CA SER A 81 -1.62 0.86 14.12
C SER A 81 -3.10 1.22 14.04
N GLU A 82 -3.43 2.49 13.79
CA GLU A 82 -4.81 2.94 13.59
C GLU A 82 -5.40 2.35 12.31
N ILE A 83 -4.63 2.39 11.22
CA ILE A 83 -5.04 1.81 9.93
C ILE A 83 -5.37 0.31 10.09
N ILE A 84 -4.50 -0.46 10.75
CA ILE A 84 -4.71 -1.89 10.99
C ILE A 84 -5.95 -2.16 11.85
N LYS A 85 -6.26 -1.26 12.78
CA LYS A 85 -7.43 -1.40 13.66
C LYS A 85 -8.73 -1.05 12.92
N THR A 86 -8.69 -0.08 12.03
CA THR A 86 -9.86 0.42 11.30
C THR A 86 -10.18 -0.42 10.07
N VAL A 87 -9.16 -0.80 9.32
CA VAL A 87 -9.27 -1.66 8.14
C VAL A 87 -8.71 -3.01 8.56
N ASP A 88 -9.54 -4.05 8.60
CA ASP A 88 -9.10 -5.41 8.93
C ASP A 88 -8.12 -5.93 7.88
N ILE A 89 -6.84 -5.58 8.05
CA ILE A 89 -5.72 -5.93 7.17
C ILE A 89 -4.81 -6.94 7.86
N ASN A 90 -4.23 -7.82 7.05
CA ASN A 90 -3.26 -8.78 7.56
C ASN A 90 -2.01 -8.04 8.09
N LYS A 91 -1.72 -8.19 9.38
CA LYS A 91 -0.58 -7.55 10.07
C LYS A 91 0.77 -7.86 9.43
N ALA A 92 0.93 -9.02 8.78
CA ALA A 92 2.17 -9.36 8.08
C ALA A 92 2.44 -8.45 6.87
N GLN A 93 1.40 -7.85 6.29
CA GLN A 93 1.49 -6.98 5.11
C GLN A 93 1.70 -5.51 5.48
N ALA A 94 1.36 -5.13 6.70
CA ALA A 94 1.40 -3.74 7.16
C ALA A 94 2.75 -3.02 6.93
N PRO A 95 3.92 -3.65 7.09
CA PRO A 95 5.20 -3.00 6.82
C PRO A 95 5.39 -2.53 5.36
N TYR A 96 4.67 -3.14 4.42
CA TYR A 96 4.76 -2.86 2.98
C TYR A 96 3.66 -1.90 2.50
N LEU A 97 2.51 -1.83 3.20
CA LEU A 97 1.40 -0.96 2.79
C LEU A 97 1.81 0.51 2.74
N ALA A 98 2.43 1.04 3.81
CA ALA A 98 2.78 2.45 3.86
C ALA A 98 3.75 2.90 2.74
N PRO A 99 4.88 2.23 2.48
CA PRO A 99 5.74 2.63 1.36
C PRO A 99 5.07 2.44 -0.01
N MET A 100 4.15 1.48 -0.16
CA MET A 100 3.38 1.30 -1.40
C MET A 100 2.35 2.40 -1.61
N LEU A 101 1.58 2.77 -0.59
CA LEU A 101 0.63 3.89 -0.65
C LEU A 101 1.34 5.22 -0.87
N ALA A 102 2.53 5.41 -0.29
CA ALA A 102 3.36 6.59 -0.49
C ALA A 102 3.89 6.75 -1.94
N THR A 103 3.63 5.80 -2.84
CA THR A 103 3.91 5.97 -4.28
C THR A 103 2.80 6.69 -5.02
N PHE A 104 1.64 6.90 -4.38
CA PHE A 104 0.57 7.74 -4.92
C PHE A 104 0.91 9.21 -4.67
N SER A 105 0.65 10.06 -5.66
CA SER A 105 1.05 11.48 -5.63
C SER A 105 0.30 12.31 -4.58
N ASP A 106 -0.83 11.82 -4.12
CA ASP A 106 -1.75 12.42 -3.16
C ASP A 106 -1.69 11.73 -1.78
N VAL A 107 -0.66 10.92 -1.54
CA VAL A 107 -0.41 10.31 -0.24
C VAL A 107 0.95 10.73 0.28
N GLU A 108 0.96 11.39 1.44
CA GLU A 108 2.18 11.66 2.19
C GLU A 108 2.43 10.56 3.23
N ALA A 109 3.71 10.27 3.45
CA ALA A 109 4.15 9.34 4.48
C ALA A 109 5.25 9.96 5.34
N ARG A 110 5.11 9.86 6.67
CA ARG A 110 6.14 10.24 7.63
C ARG A 110 6.73 9.00 8.29
N ARG A 111 8.03 9.06 8.61
CA ARG A 111 8.75 7.95 9.25
C ARG A 111 8.92 8.10 10.77
N LYS A 112 8.95 9.34 11.28
CA LYS A 112 9.23 9.66 12.69
C LYS A 112 8.17 10.62 13.26
N PRO A 113 7.81 10.53 14.55
CA PRO A 113 8.25 9.53 15.53
C PRO A 113 7.67 8.12 15.29
N THR A 114 6.54 8.05 14.56
CA THR A 114 5.87 6.80 14.18
C THR A 114 5.48 6.87 12.72
N VAL A 115 5.53 5.72 12.02
CA VAL A 115 5.08 5.64 10.63
C VAL A 115 3.60 5.98 10.54
N ALA A 116 3.28 7.00 9.74
CA ALA A 116 1.91 7.42 9.49
C ALA A 116 1.75 7.88 8.04
N LEU A 117 0.51 7.81 7.57
CA LEU A 117 0.07 8.21 6.24
C LEU A 117 -0.97 9.31 6.35
N ARG A 118 -1.08 10.12 5.31
CA ARG A 118 -2.11 11.15 5.18
C ARG A 118 -2.45 11.35 3.70
N PHE A 119 -3.72 11.56 3.40
CA PHE A 119 -4.15 12.03 2.09
C PHE A 119 -3.93 13.54 1.95
N VAL A 120 -3.43 13.98 0.81
CA VAL A 120 -3.13 15.37 0.51
C VAL A 120 -3.86 15.77 -0.75
N LEU A 121 -4.74 16.77 -0.64
CA LEU A 121 -5.40 17.33 -1.81
C LEU A 121 -4.35 17.89 -2.77
N PRO A 122 -4.44 17.60 -4.08
CA PRO A 122 -3.55 18.19 -5.06
C PRO A 122 -3.66 19.72 -4.99
N LYS A 123 -2.51 20.40 -4.88
CA LYS A 123 -2.46 21.87 -4.85
C LYS A 123 -3.11 22.41 -6.14
N GLY A 124 -4.32 22.97 -6.02
CA GLY A 124 -5.09 23.52 -7.14
C GLY A 124 -6.51 22.98 -7.29
N LEU A 125 -6.89 21.92 -6.55
CA LEU A 125 -8.28 21.46 -6.46
C LEU A 125 -8.95 22.10 -5.24
N ILE A 126 -9.69 23.18 -5.47
CA ILE A 126 -10.70 23.68 -4.52
C ILE A 126 -11.93 22.80 -4.73
N LEU A 127 -12.36 22.08 -3.68
CA LEU A 127 -13.62 21.32 -3.68
C LEU A 127 -14.81 22.24 -3.55
#